data_AF-A0A0V0HA52-F1
#
_entry.id   AF-A0A0V0HA52-F1
#
_cell.length_a   1.000
_cell.length_b   1.000
_cell.length_c   1.000
_cell.angle_alpha   90.00
_cell.angle_beta   90.00
_cell.angle_gamma   90.00
#
_symmetry.space_group_name_H-M   'P 1'
#
loop_
_entity.id
_entity.type
_entity.pdbx_description
1 polymer ?
#
loop_
_entity_poly.entity_id
_entity_poly.type
_entity_poly.pdbx_seq_one_letter_code
_entity_poly.pdbx_strand_id
1 'polypeptide(L)' 'MCLEPGCMKHFTNEKCLKEHIESCHQHIVCEICGTKQLKKNIKRHLRTHEEGPISERIKCEFQDCPHTFSTVRTTTISYM' A
#
# COMPACT_ATOMS: atom_id res chain seq x y z
N MET A 1 -5.37 24.38 7.85
CA MET A 1 -5.08 23.40 8.92
C MET A 1 -5.99 22.18 8.70
N CYS A 2 -5.52 20.97 8.97
CA CYS A 2 -6.36 19.76 8.94
C CYS A 2 -7.12 19.59 10.26
N LEU A 3 -8.43 19.35 10.17
CA LEU A 3 -9.34 19.19 11.31
C LEU A 3 -9.63 17.74 11.67
N GLU A 4 -9.00 16.79 10.98
CA GLU A 4 -9.14 15.37 11.33
C GLU A 4 -8.61 15.13 12.75
N PRO A 5 -9.37 14.42 13.61
CA PRO A 5 -8.97 14.14 14.97
C PRO A 5 -7.55 13.54 15.03
N GLY A 6 -6.64 14.19 15.75
CA GLY A 6 -5.26 13.74 15.93
C GLY A 6 -4.29 14.08 14.79
N CYS A 7 -4.71 14.81 13.75
CA CYS A 7 -3.80 15.25 12.68
C CYS A 7 -3.18 16.63 12.95
N MET A 8 -4.01 17.67 13.06
CA MET A 8 -3.61 19.06 13.36
C MET A 8 -2.49 19.66 12.48
N LYS A 9 -2.25 19.09 11.29
CA LYS A 9 -1.21 19.60 10.38
C LYS A 9 -1.61 20.92 9.72
N HIS A 10 -0.65 21.82 9.60
CA HIS A 10 -0.80 23.10 8.89
C HIS A 10 -0.34 22.99 7.44
N PHE A 11 -0.97 23.77 6.57
CA PHE A 11 -0.70 23.81 5.13
C PHE A 11 -0.71 25.25 4.67
N THR A 12 0.13 25.57 3.70
CA THR A 12 0.30 26.94 3.15
C THR A 12 -0.84 27.36 2.25
N ASN A 13 -1.57 26.41 1.66
CA ASN A 13 -2.71 26.67 0.80
C ASN A 13 -3.72 25.51 0.84
N GLU A 14 -4.91 25.76 0.28
CA GLU A 14 -6.02 24.80 0.25
C GLU A 14 -5.71 23.55 -0.58
N LYS A 15 -4.98 23.70 -1.70
CA LYS A 15 -4.60 22.57 -2.55
C LYS A 15 -3.78 21.54 -1.76
N CYS A 16 -2.77 21.97 -1.02
CA CYS A 16 -1.95 21.09 -0.19
C CYS A 16 -2.76 20.45 0.94
N LEU A 17 -3.71 21.16 1.54
CA LEU A 17 -4.62 20.59 2.54
C LEU A 17 -5.51 19.50 1.92
N LYS A 18 -6.05 19.73 0.73
CA LYS A 18 -6.89 18.76 0.02
C LYS A 18 -6.11 17.50 -0.33
N GLU A 19 -4.93 17.62 -0.94
CA GLU A 19 -4.05 16.49 -1.25
C GLU A 19 -3.67 15.70 0.00
N HIS A 20 -3.45 16.39 1.13
CA HIS A 20 -3.23 15.74 2.41
C HIS A 20 -4.43 14.93 2.88
N ILE A 21 -5.65 15.48 2.85
CA ILE A 21 -6.87 14.76 3.26
C ILE A 21 -7.08 13.53 2.37
N GLU A 22 -6.94 13.68 1.06
CA GLU A 22 -7.08 12.59 0.08
C GLU A 22 -6.06 11.47 0.30
N SER A 23 -4.82 11.82 0.67
CA SER A 23 -3.74 10.84 0.82
C SER A 23 -3.59 10.26 2.23
N CYS A 24 -4.06 10.94 3.28
CA CYS A 24 -3.85 10.52 4.68
C CYS A 24 -5.14 10.15 5.41
N HIS A 25 -6.30 10.63 4.96
CA HIS A 25 -7.54 10.52 5.73
C HIS A 25 -8.69 9.85 4.95
N GLN A 26 -8.56 9.69 3.63
CA GLN A 26 -9.48 8.82 2.89
C GLN A 26 -9.18 7.34 3.16
N HIS A 27 -10.11 6.69 3.86
CA HIS A 27 -10.06 5.27 4.16
C HIS A 27 -11.24 4.55 3.52
N ILE A 28 -11.04 3.27 3.23
CA ILE A 28 -12.08 2.34 2.81
C ILE A 28 -11.94 1.04 3.61
N VAL A 29 -13.06 0.35 3.78
CA VAL A 29 -13.09 -0.96 4.43
C VAL A 29 -12.72 -1.99 3.36
N CYS A 30 -11.83 -2.92 3.69
CA CYS A 30 -11.58 -4.05 2.81
C CYS A 30 -12.75 -5.05 2.95
N GLU A 31 -13.44 -5.34 1.85
CA GLU A 31 -14.57 -6.28 1.85
C GLU A 31 -14.14 -7.75 2.12
N ILE A 32 -12.85 -8.08 1.99
CA ILE A 32 -12.33 -9.43 2.23
C ILE A 32 -12.08 -9.68 3.72
N CYS A 33 -11.47 -8.72 4.42
CA CYS A 33 -11.02 -8.91 5.81
C CYS A 33 -11.58 -7.89 6.81
N GLY A 34 -12.43 -6.96 6.37
CA GLY A 34 -13.05 -5.92 7.21
C GLY A 34 -12.11 -4.83 7.73
N THR A 35 -10.82 -4.88 7.41
CA THR A 35 -9.86 -3.88 7.93
C THR A 35 -10.01 -2.54 7.24
N LYS A 36 -9.87 -1.44 8.01
CA LYS A 36 -9.85 -0.08 7.48
C LYS A 36 -8.47 0.22 6.88
N GLN A 37 -8.44 0.51 5.59
CA GLN A 37 -7.21 0.78 4.84
C GLN A 37 -7.26 2.17 4.21
N LEU A 38 -6.11 2.82 4.09
CA LEU A 38 -6.02 4.06 3.30
C LEU A 38 -6.35 3.75 1.84
N LYS A 39 -7.19 4.59 1.22
CA LYS A 39 -7.63 4.43 -0.17
C LYS A 39 -6.46 4.31 -1.14
N LYS A 40 -5.40 5.11 -0.96
CA LYS A 40 -4.18 5.03 -1.78
C LYS A 40 -3.44 3.68 -1.66
N ASN A 41 -3.61 2.98 -0.54
CA ASN A 41 -2.94 1.73 -0.23
C ASN A 41 -3.77 0.48 -0.55
N ILE A 42 -5.07 0.63 -0.86
CA ILE A 42 -5.97 -0.54 -1.01
C ILE A 42 -5.49 -1.52 -2.06
N LYS A 43 -5.00 -1.05 -3.22
CA LYS A 43 -4.50 -1.93 -4.28
C LYS A 43 -3.35 -2.80 -3.81
N ARG A 44 -2.47 -2.26 -2.95
CA ARG A 44 -1.38 -3.03 -2.34
C ARG A 44 -1.89 -3.98 -1.27
N HIS A 45 -2.86 -3.53 -0.48
CA HIS A 45 -3.50 -4.37 0.53
C HIS A 45 -4.22 -5.57 -0.10
N LEU A 46 -4.98 -5.40 -1.19
CA LEU A 46 -5.69 -6.51 -1.83
C LEU A 46 -4.76 -7.62 -2.30
N ARG A 47 -3.51 -7.28 -2.67
CA ARG A 47 -2.48 -8.28 -2.99
C ARG A 47 -2.05 -9.14 -1.81
N THR A 48 -2.36 -8.76 -0.56
CA THR A 48 -2.10 -9.64 0.60
C THR A 48 -3.16 -10.73 0.74
N HIS A 49 -4.30 -10.60 0.05
CA HIS A 49 -5.35 -11.62 -0.04
C HIS A 49 -5.22 -12.48 -1.29
N GLU A 50 -4.35 -12.10 -2.22
CA GLU A 50 -4.00 -12.95 -3.36
C GLU A 50 -3.18 -14.14 -2.83
N GLU A 51 -3.75 -15.34 -2.86
CA GLU A 51 -3.02 -16.60 -2.67
C GLU A 51 -2.15 -16.86 -3.92
N GLY A 52 -1.10 -16.06 -4.08
CA GLY A 52 -0.07 -16.25 -5.10
C GLY A 52 1.10 -17.08 -4.54
N PRO A 53 1.96 -17.66 -5.39
CA PRO A 53 3.13 -18.40 -4.94
C PRO A 53 3.91 -17.52 -3.96
N ILE A 54 4.04 -18.05 -2.75
CA ILE A 54 4.77 -17.48 -1.61
C ILE A 54 6.01 -16.81 -2.18
N SER A 55 6.10 -15.47 -2.10
CA SER A 55 7.25 -14.65 -2.54
C SER A 55 8.52 -15.49 -2.61
N GLU A 56 8.84 -16.05 -3.77
CA GLU A 56 10.01 -16.92 -3.87
C GLU A 56 11.21 -16.03 -3.59
N ARG A 57 11.97 -16.37 -2.54
CA ARG A 57 13.17 -15.62 -2.21
C ARG A 57 14.17 -15.88 -3.33
N ILE A 58 14.40 -14.88 -4.16
CA ILE A 58 15.46 -14.92 -5.16
C ILE A 58 16.78 -14.76 -4.41
N LYS A 59 17.62 -15.79 -4.48
CA LYS A 59 18.99 -15.73 -3.96
C LYS A 59 19.85 -14.95 -4.95
N CYS A 60 20.72 -14.09 -4.44
CA CYS A 60 21.74 -13.48 -5.28
C CYS A 60 22.67 -14.58 -5.84
N GLU A 61 22.90 -14.58 -7.15
CA GLU A 61 23.78 -15.57 -7.81
C GLU A 61 25.27 -15.17 -7.77
N PHE A 62 25.59 -14.02 -7.18
CA PHE A 62 26.97 -13.57 -7.02
C PHE A 62 27.68 -14.37 -5.92
N GLN A 63 28.92 -14.81 -6.19
CA GLN A 63 29.71 -15.62 -5.25
C GLN A 63 29.76 -14.99 -3.85
N ASP A 64 29.44 -15.81 -2.85
CA ASP A 64 29.45 -15.48 -1.42
C ASP A 64 28.52 -14.32 -1.01
N CYS A 65 27.49 -14.00 -1.82
CA CYS A 65 26.50 -13.01 -1.46
C CYS A 65 25.36 -13.62 -0.61
N PRO A 66 25.22 -13.27 0.69
CA PRO A 66 24.16 -13.81 1.54
C PRO A 66 22.79 -13.13 1.29
N HIS A 67 22.70 -12.22 0.32
CA HIS A 67 21.49 -11.44 0.10
C HIS A 67 20.40 -12.25 -0.60
N THR A 68 19.22 -12.26 0.02
CA THR A 68 17.98 -12.76 -0.57
C THR A 68 17.02 -11.61 -0.83
N PHE A 69 16.43 -11.58 -2.02
CA PHE A 69 15.46 -10.57 -2.44
C PHE A 69 14.08 -11.20 -2.54
N SER A 70 13.05 -10.46 -2.14
CA SER A 70 11.66 -10.78 -2.47
C SER A 70 11.36 -10.17 -3.83
N THR A 71 11.28 -11.00 -4.86
CA THR A 71 10.77 -10.62 -6.19
C THR A 71 9.63 -11.60 -6.41
N VAL A 72 8.37 -11.20 -6.63
CA VAL A 72 7.94 -10.56 -7.87
C VAL A 72 6.69 -9.70 -7.64
N ARG A 73 6.61 -8.59 -8.38
CA ARG A 73 5.40 -7.82 -8.67
C ARG A 73 4.78 -8.35 -9.96
N THR A 74 4.06 -9.47 -9.93
CA THR A 74 3.35 -10.00 -11.12
C THR A 74 1.92 -9.50 -11.11
N THR A 75 1.63 -8.53 -11.98
CA THR A 75 0.27 -8.12 -12.33
C THR A 75 -0.32 -9.15 -13.28
N THR A 76 -0.97 -10.19 -12.78
CA THR A 76 -1.98 -10.90 -13.57
C THR A 76 -3.33 -10.30 -13.23
N ILE A 77 -3.73 -9.30 -14.02
CA ILE A 77 -5.12 -8.86 -14.07
C ILE A 77 -5.88 -9.98 -14.79
N SER A 78 -6.60 -10.79 -14.02
CA SER A 78 -7.66 -11.64 -14.54
C SER A 78 -8.98 -11.03 -14.07
N TYR A 79 -9.50 -10.05 -14.82
CA TYR A 79 -10.93 -9.77 -14.76
C TYR A 79 -11.63 -10.97 -15.41
N MET A 80 -12.45 -11.68 -14.65
CA MET A 80 -13.59 -12.42 -15.19
C MET A 80 -14.84 -11.60 -14.90
#